data_AF-E3RDG8-F1
#
_entry.id   AF-E3RDG8-F1
#
_cell.length_a   1.000
_cell.length_b   1.000
_cell.length_c   1.000
_cell.angle_alpha   90.00
_cell.angle_beta   90.00
_cell.angle_gamma   90.00
#
_symmetry.space_group_name_H-M   'P 1'
#
loop_
_entity.id
_entity.type
_entity.pdbx_description
1 polymer ?
#
loop_
_entity_poly.entity_id
_entity_poly.type
_entity_poly.pdbx_seq_one_letter_code
_entity_poly.pdbx_strand_id
1 'polypeptide(L)'
;MTNQTSWSQRLRDHCLVRGLQEPQYQDLSDRRGGRTAWSTVVTVNGMNFQARFWYDGTYLAQAKEDCSEIALRALTGYANSTQAPPPASHYQTLGHHRDQGVPSG
;
A
#
# COMPACT_ATOMS: atom_id res chain seq x y z
N MET A 1 -4.91 -17.31 -14.10
CA MET A 1 -4.22 -16.03 -13.84
C MET A 1 -5.31 -15.03 -13.45
N THR A 2 -5.65 -14.98 -12.17
CA THR A 2 -6.82 -14.25 -11.68
C THR A 2 -6.59 -12.75 -11.78
N ASN A 3 -7.29 -12.18 -12.76
CA ASN A 3 -7.37 -10.78 -13.14
C ASN A 3 -8.09 -9.96 -12.05
N GLN A 4 -7.46 -9.81 -10.89
CA GLN A 4 -7.77 -8.72 -9.96
C GLN A 4 -6.84 -7.58 -10.37
N THR A 5 -7.34 -6.62 -11.15
CA THR A 5 -6.53 -5.50 -11.67
C THR A 5 -6.13 -4.61 -10.49
N SER A 6 -5.04 -4.97 -9.82
CA SER A 6 -4.44 -4.25 -8.72
C SER A 6 -4.16 -2.80 -9.09
N TRP A 7 -4.19 -1.88 -8.12
CA TRP A 7 -3.88 -0.46 -8.36
C TRP A 7 -2.51 -0.30 -9.02
N SER A 8 -1.55 -1.13 -8.61
CA SER A 8 -0.23 -1.23 -9.24
C SER A 8 -0.28 -1.58 -10.73
N GLN A 9 -1.13 -2.54 -11.13
CA GLN A 9 -1.35 -2.88 -12.54
C GLN A 9 -2.02 -1.76 -13.31
N ARG A 10 -3.05 -1.14 -12.74
CA ARG A 10 -3.75 0.00 -13.36
C ARG A 10 -2.80 1.19 -13.58
N LEU A 11 -1.94 1.47 -12.60
CA LEU A 11 -0.91 2.49 -12.70
C LEU A 11 0.06 2.18 -13.85
N ARG A 12 0.56 0.94 -13.91
CA ARG A 12 1.46 0.51 -14.98
C ARG A 12 0.83 0.65 -16.36
N ASP A 13 -0.39 0.15 -16.54
CA ASP A 13 -1.12 0.23 -17.81
C ASP A 13 -1.34 1.69 -18.22
N HIS A 14 -1.76 2.55 -17.27
CA HIS A 14 -1.91 3.98 -17.50
C HIS A 14 -0.59 4.64 -17.90
N CYS A 15 0.53 4.29 -17.26
CA CYS A 15 1.85 4.80 -17.66
C CYS A 15 2.19 4.37 -19.08
N LEU A 16 1.95 3.10 -19.43
CA LEU A 16 2.23 2.54 -20.75
C LEU A 16 1.41 3.22 -21.86
N VAL A 17 0.10 3.39 -21.64
CA VAL A 17 -0.80 4.07 -22.58
C VAL A 17 -0.41 5.54 -22.77
N ARG A 18 0.08 6.19 -21.72
CA ARG A 18 0.51 7.61 -21.75
C ARG A 18 1.95 7.80 -22.23
N GLY A 19 2.68 6.72 -22.53
CA GLY A 19 4.10 6.76 -22.89
C GLY A 19 5.02 7.25 -21.76
N LEU A 20 4.57 7.10 -20.51
CA LEU A 20 5.37 7.43 -19.32
C LEU A 20 6.31 6.28 -18.97
N GLN A 21 7.37 6.60 -18.23
CA GLN A 21 8.27 5.60 -17.69
C GLN A 21 7.54 4.63 -16.74
N GLU A 22 7.97 3.37 -16.72
CA GLU A 22 7.40 2.35 -15.84
C GLU A 22 7.51 2.79 -14.36
N PRO A 23 6.44 2.62 -13.56
CA PRO A 23 6.43 3.01 -12.16
C PRO A 23 7.51 2.25 -11.37
N GLN A 24 8.43 2.98 -10.74
CA GLN A 24 9.47 2.40 -9.89
C GLN A 24 9.02 2.38 -8.43
N TYR A 25 9.00 1.20 -7.81
CA TYR A 25 8.63 1.03 -6.41
C TYR A 25 9.87 0.95 -5.52
N GLN A 26 9.85 1.66 -4.40
CA GLN A 26 10.90 1.73 -3.40
C GLN A 26 10.28 1.46 -2.02
N ASP A 27 10.69 0.38 -1.38
CA ASP A 27 10.23 0.05 -0.02
C ASP A 27 11.11 0.76 1.01
N LEU A 28 10.47 1.40 1.98
CA LEU A 28 11.08 2.14 3.09
C LEU A 28 10.80 1.39 4.39
N SER A 29 11.85 1.02 5.12
CA SER A 29 11.76 0.41 6.43
C SER A 29 12.19 1.38 7.54
N ASP A 30 11.35 1.58 8.55
CA ASP A 30 11.60 2.43 9.71
C ASP A 30 11.57 1.59 11.00
N ARG A 31 12.70 1.53 11.71
CA ARG A 31 12.81 0.74 12.95
C ARG A 31 12.46 1.60 14.16
N ARG A 32 11.30 1.33 14.78
CA ARG A 32 10.83 2.03 16.00
C ARG A 32 10.97 1.17 17.25
N GLY A 33 12.21 0.80 17.60
CA GLY A 33 12.54 0.23 18.91
C GLY A 33 11.84 -1.08 19.29
N GLY A 34 11.31 -1.84 18.31
CA GLY A 34 10.63 -3.12 18.54
C GLY A 34 9.64 -3.52 17.44
N ARG A 35 9.13 -2.55 16.68
CA ARG A 35 8.34 -2.76 15.46
C ARG A 35 9.05 -2.11 14.27
N THR A 36 9.01 -2.77 13.12
CA THR A 36 9.49 -2.19 11.86
C THR A 36 8.29 -1.73 11.06
N ALA A 37 8.18 -0.43 10.86
CA ALA A 37 7.17 0.15 10.00
C ALA A 37 7.68 0.13 8.56
N TRP A 38 6.81 -0.22 7.61
CA TRP A 38 7.11 -0.35 6.20
C TRP A 38 6.22 0.58 5.39
N SER A 39 6.81 1.30 4.45
CA SER A 39 6.08 2.12 3.51
C SER A 39 6.61 1.84 2.10
N THR A 40 5.81 2.12 1.08
CA THR A 40 6.25 1.98 -0.31
C THR A 40 6.09 3.32 -1.00
N VAL A 41 7.09 3.70 -1.78
CA VAL A 41 7.12 4.91 -2.61
C VAL A 41 7.15 4.50 -4.06
N VAL A 42 6.30 5.07 -4.90
CA VAL A 42 6.30 4.86 -6.33
C VAL A 42 6.75 6.13 -7.03
N THR A 43 7.71 6.00 -7.92
CA THR A 43 8.20 7.10 -8.75
C THR A 43 7.64 6.94 -10.15
N VAL A 44 6.85 7.92 -10.60
CA VAL A 44 6.25 7.97 -11.93
C VAL A 44 6.54 9.32 -12.55
N ASN A 45 7.13 9.33 -13.75
CA ASN A 45 7.39 10.56 -14.51
C ASN A 45 8.15 11.64 -13.69
N GLY A 46 9.13 11.22 -12.87
CA GLY A 46 9.90 12.12 -11.99
C GLY A 46 9.16 12.58 -10.73
N MET A 47 7.88 12.22 -10.56
CA MET A 47 7.11 12.48 -9.35
C MET A 47 7.15 11.26 -8.43
N ASN A 48 7.42 11.49 -7.15
CA ASN A 48 7.46 10.47 -6.12
C ASN A 48 6.17 10.52 -5.29
N PHE A 49 5.52 9.36 -5.13
CA PHE A 49 4.28 9.20 -4.39
C PHE A 49 4.49 8.14 -3.32
N GLN A 50 4.51 8.55 -2.06
CA GLN A 50 4.58 7.61 -0.94
C GLN A 50 3.20 7.13 -0.53
N ALA A 51 3.13 5.91 0.00
CA ALA A 51 1.95 5.45 0.73
C ALA A 51 1.63 6.42 1.87
N ARG A 52 0.33 6.59 2.15
CA ARG A 52 -0.13 7.55 3.16
C ARG A 52 0.25 7.17 4.57
N PHE A 53 0.40 5.88 4.82
CA PHE A 53 0.69 5.32 6.12
C PHE A 53 1.92 4.41 6.10
N TRP A 54 2.41 4.15 7.30
CA TRP A 54 3.38 3.10 7.55
C TRP A 54 2.63 1.85 7.99
N TYR A 55 2.86 0.78 7.26
CA TYR A 55 2.27 -0.53 7.44
C TYR A 55 3.22 -1.44 8.22
N ASP A 56 2.73 -2.56 8.74
CA ASP A 56 3.64 -3.62 9.20
C ASP A 56 4.21 -4.37 7.99
N GLY A 57 5.34 -5.08 8.13
CA GLY A 57 5.96 -5.81 7.01
C GLY A 57 5.03 -6.85 6.39
N THR A 58 4.06 -7.32 7.16
CA THR A 58 3.00 -8.24 6.73
C THR A 58 2.03 -7.59 5.72
N TYR A 59 1.92 -6.26 5.70
CA TYR A 59 0.98 -5.50 4.85
C TYR A 59 1.68 -4.66 3.77
N LEU A 60 2.91 -5.02 3.38
CA LEU A 60 3.61 -4.39 2.25
C LEU A 60 2.80 -4.38 0.96
N ALA A 61 2.02 -5.43 0.70
CA ALA A 61 1.11 -5.48 -0.44
C ALA A 61 0.07 -4.34 -0.38
N GLN A 62 -0.47 -4.02 0.80
CA GLN A 62 -1.39 -2.90 0.97
C GLN A 62 -0.70 -1.56 0.81
N ALA A 63 0.53 -1.41 1.33
CA ALA A 63 1.34 -0.21 1.14
C ALA A 63 1.58 0.09 -0.34
N LYS A 64 1.90 -0.94 -1.12
CA LYS A 64 2.10 -0.85 -2.57
C LYS A 64 0.81 -0.46 -3.32
N GLU A 65 -0.32 -1.01 -2.92
CA GLU A 65 -1.61 -0.68 -3.53
C GLU A 65 -2.04 0.76 -3.21
N ASP A 66 -1.89 1.21 -1.95
CA ASP A 66 -2.19 2.59 -1.53
C ASP A 66 -1.32 3.61 -2.27
N CYS A 67 -0.01 3.36 -2.32
CA CYS A 67 0.96 4.15 -3.06
C CYS A 67 0.61 4.24 -4.56
N SER A 68 0.20 3.11 -5.17
CA SER A 68 -0.18 3.08 -6.58
C SER A 68 -1.49 3.83 -6.85
N GLU A 69 -2.44 3.72 -5.92
CA GLU A 69 -3.69 4.47 -5.97
C GLU A 69 -3.43 5.98 -5.93
N ILE A 70 -2.58 6.46 -5.01
CA ILE A 70 -2.19 7.87 -4.90
C ILE A 70 -1.57 8.36 -6.20
N ALA A 71 -0.61 7.61 -6.75
CA ALA A 71 0.03 7.96 -8.01
C ALA A 71 -0.98 8.02 -9.17
N LEU A 72 -1.86 7.03 -9.28
CA LEU A 72 -2.84 6.99 -10.35
C LEU A 72 -3.84 8.15 -10.23
N ARG A 73 -4.29 8.48 -9.02
CA ARG A 73 -5.18 9.61 -8.74
C ARG A 73 -4.52 10.94 -9.06
N ALA A 74 -3.22 11.09 -8.76
CA ALA A 74 -2.44 12.26 -9.13
C ALA A 74 -2.30 12.40 -10.67
N LEU A 75 -2.08 11.28 -11.39
CA LEU A 75 -1.95 11.29 -12.85
C LEU A 75 -3.27 11.51 -13.60
N THR A 76 -4.38 11.07 -13.02
CA THR A 76 -5.74 11.21 -13.57
C THR A 76 -6.44 12.50 -13.14
N GLY A 77 -5.92 13.20 -12.13
CA GLY A 77 -6.50 14.44 -11.61
C GLY A 77 -7.69 14.23 -10.65
N TYR A 78 -8.01 12.98 -10.28
CA TYR A 78 -9.09 12.66 -9.33
C TYR A 78 -8.62 12.82 -7.87
N ALA A 79 -8.52 14.07 -7.42
CA ALA A 79 -8.23 14.42 -6.03
C ALA A 79 -9.50 14.34 -5.15
N ASN A 80 -10.04 13.14 -4.92
CA ASN A 80 -11.09 12.95 -3.92
C ASN A 80 -10.49 12.70 -2.53
N SER A 81 -9.96 13.75 -1.91
CA SER A 81 -9.28 13.74 -0.59
C SER A 81 -10.15 13.25 0.58
N THR A 82 -11.44 12.99 0.35
CA THR A 82 -12.47 12.87 1.40
C THR A 82 -12.69 11.46 1.93
N GLN A 83 -12.13 10.42 1.31
CA GLN A 83 -12.25 9.07 1.85
C GLN A 83 -11.05 8.82 2.76
N ALA A 84 -11.25 8.90 4.07
CA ALA A 84 -10.35 8.29 5.03
C ALA A 84 -10.50 6.77 4.88
N PRO A 85 -9.54 6.04 4.28
CA PRO A 85 -9.48 4.59 4.41
C PRO A 85 -9.49 4.21 5.90
N PRO A 86 -10.10 3.07 6.23
CA PRO A 86 -10.26 2.62 7.60
C PRO A 86 -8.92 2.64 8.33
N PRO A 87 -8.91 3.00 9.62
CA PRO A 87 -7.68 3.05 10.40
C PRO A 87 -6.97 1.70 10.34
N ALA A 88 -5.63 1.71 10.38
CA ALA A 88 -4.80 0.50 10.41
C ALA A 88 -5.24 -0.52 11.48
N SER A 89 -5.92 -0.06 12.53
CA SER A 89 -6.58 -0.88 13.55
C SER A 89 -7.68 -1.82 13.02
N HIS A 90 -8.26 -1.57 11.84
CA HIS A 90 -9.24 -2.50 11.24
C HIS A 90 -8.57 -3.77 10.70
N TYR A 91 -7.27 -3.72 10.40
CA TYR A 91 -6.52 -4.90 9.94
C TYR A 91 -5.91 -5.71 11.08
N GLN A 92 -5.93 -5.19 12.31
CA GLN A 92 -5.39 -5.86 13.50
C GLN A 92 -6.26 -7.04 14.00
N THR A 93 -7.52 -7.14 13.56
CA THR A 93 -8.48 -8.13 14.09
C THR A 93 -8.54 -9.46 13.33
N LEU A 94 -7.91 -9.59 12.14
CA LEU A 94 -7.96 -10.86 11.39
C LEU A 94 -6.78 -11.82 11.66
N GLY A 95 -5.86 -11.48 12.57
CA GLY A 95 -4.63 -12.25 12.84
C GLY A 95 -4.61 -13.06 14.13
N HIS A 96 -5.67 -13.06 14.95
CA HIS A 96 -5.69 -13.77 16.24
C HIS A 96 -6.76 -14.87 16.26
N HIS A 97 -6.64 -15.85 15.35
CA HIS A 97 -7.47 -17.05 15.38
C HIS A 97 -6.66 -18.35 15.26
N ARG A 98 -5.63 -18.52 16.10
CA ARG A 98 -5.13 -19.87 16.41
C ARG A 98 -4.20 -19.86 17.63
N ASP A 99 -4.80 -19.90 18.80
CA ASP A 99 -4.41 -20.87 19.83
C ASP A 99 -5.52 -20.92 20.90
N GLN A 100 -6.33 -21.98 20.85
CA GLN A 100 -7.21 -22.35 21.96
C GLN A 100 -6.39 -23.19 22.94
N GLY A 101 -6.36 -22.82 24.22
CA GLY A 101 -5.69 -23.64 25.22
C GLY A 101 -5.72 -23.11 26.65
N VAL A 102 -6.91 -22.81 27.19
CA VAL A 102 -7.14 -22.73 28.65
C VAL A 102 -7.10 -24.16 29.20
N PRO A 103 -6.31 -24.47 30.24
CA PRO A 103 -6.94 -24.59 31.56
C PRO A 103 -6.16 -24.00 32.74
N SER A 104 -6.98 -23.48 33.64
CA SER A 104 -6.75 -23.04 35.02
C SER A 104 -6.00 -24.05 35.89
N GLY A 105 -5.19 -23.52 36.80
CA GLY A 105 -4.76 -24.15 38.05
C GLY A 105 -4.93 -23.18 39.20
#